data_AF-A0A6J5C3T9-F1
#
_entry.id   AF-A0A6J5C3T9-F1
#
_cell.length_a   1.000
_cell.length_b   1.000
_cell.length_c   1.000
_cell.angle_alpha   90.00
_cell.angle_beta   90.00
_cell.angle_gamma   90.00
#
_symmetry.space_group_name_H-M   'P 1'
#
loop_
_entity.id
_entity.type
_entity.pdbx_description
1 polymer ?
#
loop_
_entity_poly.entity_id
_entity_poly.type
_entity_poly.pdbx_seq_one_letter_code
_entity_poly.pdbx_strand_id
1 'polypeptide(L)'
;MKVAIVGAGLIGHTIAHMLRETGDYDVVAFDRDQHALDKLAAQGIPTRRVDSADAAALRAAIQGFDALINALPYYLAVSVATAAKGAGVHYFDLTEDVRATSAIRAIADDADHAFMPQCGLAPGFIGIAAHELANRFSEIRDVKMRVGALPEFPTNALKYNLTWSVDGLINEYCQPCEAIRDSRTQWVQPLEGLEHFSLDGTEYEAFNTSGGLGTLCETLAGRVESLDYKSVRYPGHRNLMQFLLEDLRLSSDRDTLKTIMRRSVPATAQDVVLVFITVSGMRDGQLVQEVFTRKIFAKTVCGVPMSAIQITTAGAMCAVLDLFREQKLPQSGFVRQEQVSLRDFLANRFGQLYEGQSLDAMATV
;
A
#
# COMPACT_ATOMS: atom_id res chain seq x y z
N MET A 1 0.67 -3.96 -23.06
CA MET A 1 0.31 -5.02 -22.08
C MET A 1 -1.14 -4.81 -21.67
N LYS A 2 -1.97 -5.85 -21.71
CA LYS A 2 -3.40 -5.78 -21.40
C LYS A 2 -3.66 -5.99 -19.91
N VAL A 3 -4.22 -4.98 -19.25
CA VAL A 3 -4.33 -4.94 -17.78
C VAL A 3 -5.79 -4.81 -17.35
N ALA A 4 -6.23 -5.75 -16.50
CA ALA A 4 -7.53 -5.70 -15.85
C ALA A 4 -7.38 -5.02 -14.49
N ILE A 5 -8.09 -3.93 -14.25
CA ILE A 5 -8.15 -3.29 -12.93
C ILE A 5 -9.49 -3.62 -12.31
N VAL A 6 -9.49 -4.35 -11.19
CA VAL A 6 -10.71 -4.70 -10.48
C VAL A 6 -10.85 -3.79 -9.26
N GLY A 7 -11.94 -3.02 -9.24
CA GLY A 7 -12.18 -1.92 -8.30
C GLY A 7 -11.92 -0.57 -8.97
N ALA A 8 -12.97 0.23 -9.15
CA ALA A 8 -12.96 1.60 -9.68
C ALA A 8 -13.10 2.67 -8.59
N GLY A 9 -12.71 2.33 -7.35
CA GLY A 9 -12.60 3.27 -6.24
C GLY A 9 -11.46 4.27 -6.42
N LEU A 10 -11.13 5.03 -5.37
CA LEU A 10 -10.15 6.12 -5.43
C LEU A 10 -8.79 5.70 -6.04
N ILE A 11 -8.20 4.60 -5.54
CA ILE A 11 -6.89 4.14 -6.00
C ILE A 11 -6.97 3.42 -7.34
N GLY A 12 -7.98 2.57 -7.55
CA GLY A 12 -8.17 1.87 -8.82
C GLY A 12 -8.39 2.84 -9.99
N HIS A 13 -9.14 3.92 -9.75
CA HIS A 13 -9.28 5.03 -10.71
C HIS A 13 -7.93 5.65 -11.03
N THR A 14 -7.14 5.98 -10.00
CA THR A 14 -5.81 6.58 -10.18
C THR A 14 -4.86 5.69 -10.96
N ILE A 15 -4.81 4.39 -10.65
CA ILE A 15 -3.98 3.41 -11.37
C ILE A 15 -4.40 3.36 -12.84
N ALA A 16 -5.70 3.29 -13.11
CA ALA A 16 -6.23 3.22 -14.48
C ALA A 16 -5.83 4.44 -15.31
N HIS A 17 -5.98 5.64 -14.72
CA HIS A 17 -5.56 6.90 -15.34
C HIS A 17 -4.06 6.92 -15.61
N MET A 18 -3.23 6.63 -14.60
CA MET A 18 -1.77 6.67 -14.72
C MET A 18 -1.24 5.70 -15.77
N LEU A 19 -1.76 4.46 -15.82
CA LEU A 19 -1.35 3.48 -16.83
C LEU A 19 -1.78 3.89 -18.24
N ARG A 20 -3.02 4.37 -18.40
CA ARG A 20 -3.57 4.83 -19.70
C ARG A 20 -2.72 5.96 -20.29
N GLU A 21 -2.29 6.91 -19.47
CA GLU A 21 -1.53 8.09 -19.91
C GLU A 21 -0.12 7.75 -20.44
N THR A 22 0.39 6.55 -20.20
CA THR A 22 1.67 6.12 -20.78
C THR A 22 1.59 5.65 -22.23
N GLY A 23 0.41 5.21 -22.69
CA GLY A 23 0.23 4.58 -24.00
C GLY A 23 0.75 3.14 -24.13
N ASP A 24 1.39 2.57 -23.09
CA ASP A 24 1.95 1.21 -23.16
C ASP A 24 0.97 0.10 -22.67
N TYR A 25 -0.16 0.51 -22.10
CA TYR A 25 -1.11 -0.37 -21.43
C TYR A 25 -2.50 -0.28 -22.05
N ASP A 26 -3.07 -1.44 -22.37
CA ASP A 26 -4.47 -1.60 -22.74
C ASP A 26 -5.28 -1.89 -21.47
N VAL A 27 -5.75 -0.83 -20.83
CA VAL A 27 -6.41 -0.90 -19.53
C VAL A 27 -7.91 -1.11 -19.67
N VAL A 28 -8.48 -2.04 -18.89
CA VAL A 28 -9.94 -2.18 -18.71
C VAL A 28 -10.27 -2.23 -17.23
N ALA A 29 -11.21 -1.40 -16.79
CA ALA A 29 -11.64 -1.37 -15.40
C ALA A 29 -12.95 -2.14 -15.16
N PHE A 30 -13.02 -2.84 -14.03
CA PHE A 30 -14.14 -3.67 -13.61
C PHE A 30 -14.62 -3.25 -12.22
N ASP A 31 -15.91 -3.04 -12.05
CA ASP A 31 -16.54 -2.75 -10.76
C ASP A 31 -18.02 -3.16 -10.79
N ARG A 32 -18.62 -3.35 -9.61
CA ARG A 32 -20.06 -3.58 -9.48
C ARG A 32 -20.85 -2.27 -9.54
N ASP A 33 -20.23 -1.15 -9.16
CA ASP A 33 -20.81 0.18 -9.12
C ASP A 33 -20.64 0.88 -10.47
N GLN A 34 -21.76 1.08 -11.17
CA GLN A 34 -21.77 1.76 -12.46
C GLN A 34 -21.31 3.22 -12.33
N HIS A 35 -21.63 3.90 -11.22
CA HIS A 35 -21.26 5.31 -11.05
C HIS A 35 -19.74 5.49 -10.93
N ALA A 36 -19.05 4.52 -10.32
CA ALA A 36 -17.59 4.49 -10.28
C ALA A 36 -17.01 4.29 -11.69
N LEU A 37 -17.59 3.37 -12.48
CA LEU A 37 -17.15 3.11 -13.85
C LEU A 37 -17.38 4.28 -14.81
N ASP A 38 -18.49 5.01 -14.67
CA ASP A 38 -18.82 6.14 -15.53
C ASP A 38 -17.74 7.24 -15.48
N LYS A 39 -17.08 7.42 -14.33
CA LYS A 39 -15.97 8.38 -14.16
C LYS A 39 -14.76 8.00 -15.01
N LEU A 40 -14.43 6.71 -15.09
CA LEU A 40 -13.35 6.20 -15.93
C LEU A 40 -13.72 6.22 -17.41
N ALA A 41 -14.96 5.83 -17.73
CA ALA A 41 -15.47 5.87 -19.10
C ALA A 41 -15.44 7.31 -19.69
N ALA A 42 -15.75 8.32 -18.88
CA ALA A 42 -15.64 9.73 -19.26
C ALA A 42 -14.20 10.17 -19.60
N GLN A 43 -13.18 9.44 -19.12
CA GLN A 43 -11.76 9.65 -19.46
C GLN A 43 -11.31 8.79 -20.66
N GLY A 44 -12.24 8.07 -21.30
CA GLY A 44 -11.97 7.18 -22.42
C GLY A 44 -11.33 5.85 -22.02
N ILE A 45 -11.36 5.49 -20.72
CA ILE A 45 -10.88 4.19 -20.26
C ILE A 45 -12.03 3.16 -20.40
N PRO A 46 -11.83 2.06 -21.14
CA PRO A 46 -12.83 1.00 -21.25
C PRO A 46 -13.23 0.43 -19.89
N THR A 47 -14.53 0.21 -19.70
CA THR A 47 -15.06 -0.33 -18.45
C THR A 47 -16.03 -1.49 -18.69
N ARG A 48 -16.14 -2.39 -17.71
CA ARG A 48 -17.15 -3.46 -17.72
C ARG A 48 -17.70 -3.68 -16.32
N ARG A 49 -19.02 -3.61 -16.18
CA ARG A 49 -19.67 -3.91 -14.91
C ARG A 49 -19.61 -5.42 -14.61
N VAL A 50 -18.99 -5.78 -13.49
CA VAL A 50 -18.84 -7.15 -13.02
C VAL A 50 -18.94 -7.13 -11.50
N ASP A 51 -19.80 -7.97 -10.93
CA ASP A 51 -19.79 -8.17 -9.48
C ASP A 51 -18.55 -9.00 -9.10
N SER A 52 -17.56 -8.34 -8.51
CA SER A 52 -16.30 -8.98 -8.13
C SER A 52 -16.44 -9.97 -6.97
N ALA A 53 -17.60 -10.02 -6.31
CA ALA A 53 -17.94 -11.08 -5.36
C ALA A 53 -18.31 -12.40 -6.08
N ASP A 54 -18.70 -12.34 -7.36
CA ASP A 54 -18.90 -13.52 -8.20
C ASP A 54 -17.57 -13.92 -8.87
N ALA A 55 -16.88 -14.88 -8.26
CA ALA A 55 -15.59 -15.36 -8.74
C ALA A 55 -15.66 -15.96 -10.16
N ALA A 56 -16.79 -16.55 -10.55
CA ALA A 56 -16.95 -17.15 -11.87
C ALA A 56 -17.13 -16.06 -12.95
N ALA A 57 -17.98 -15.06 -12.66
CA ALA A 57 -18.13 -13.89 -13.53
C ALA A 57 -16.82 -13.12 -13.67
N LEU A 58 -16.09 -12.91 -12.57
CA LEU A 58 -14.79 -12.25 -12.58
C LEU A 58 -13.77 -13.04 -13.41
N ARG A 59 -13.61 -14.34 -13.17
CA ARG A 59 -12.71 -15.20 -13.94
C ARG A 59 -12.99 -15.13 -15.44
N ALA A 60 -14.26 -15.22 -15.84
CA ALA A 60 -14.64 -15.12 -17.26
C ALA A 60 -14.35 -13.72 -17.84
N ALA A 61 -14.49 -12.67 -17.05
CA ALA A 61 -14.28 -11.30 -17.50
C ALA A 61 -12.80 -10.95 -17.72
N ILE A 62 -11.89 -11.58 -16.97
CA ILE A 62 -10.44 -11.32 -17.01
C ILE A 62 -9.67 -12.29 -17.91
N GLN A 63 -10.34 -13.23 -18.57
CA GLN A 63 -9.70 -14.12 -19.54
C GLN A 63 -9.06 -13.33 -20.69
N GLY A 64 -7.81 -13.69 -21.03
CA GLY A 64 -7.05 -13.05 -22.10
C GLY A 64 -6.47 -11.68 -21.75
N PHE A 65 -6.41 -11.33 -20.47
CA PHE A 65 -5.56 -10.24 -19.96
C PHE A 65 -4.18 -10.79 -19.56
N ASP A 66 -3.15 -9.94 -19.60
CA ASP A 66 -1.80 -10.32 -19.18
C ASP A 66 -1.66 -10.22 -17.65
N ALA A 67 -2.22 -9.16 -17.07
CA ALA A 67 -2.20 -8.93 -15.63
C ALA A 67 -3.54 -8.42 -15.09
N LEU A 68 -3.77 -8.72 -13.82
CA LEU A 68 -4.85 -8.24 -12.99
C LEU A 68 -4.28 -7.42 -11.84
N ILE A 69 -4.82 -6.22 -11.63
CA ILE A 69 -4.59 -5.40 -10.45
C ILE A 69 -5.86 -5.40 -9.60
N ASN A 70 -5.75 -5.91 -8.38
CA ASN A 70 -6.81 -5.89 -7.38
C ASN A 70 -6.75 -4.60 -6.54
N ALA A 71 -7.68 -3.69 -6.77
CA ALA A 71 -7.88 -2.46 -6.02
C ALA A 71 -9.21 -2.47 -5.21
N LEU A 72 -9.73 -3.66 -4.91
CA LEU A 72 -10.91 -3.87 -4.07
C LEU A 72 -10.56 -3.91 -2.57
N PRO A 73 -11.57 -3.87 -1.67
CA PRO A 73 -11.35 -4.10 -0.25
C PRO A 73 -10.65 -5.43 0.06
N TYR A 74 -9.81 -5.44 1.11
CA TYR A 74 -8.95 -6.57 1.49
C TYR A 74 -9.68 -7.92 1.60
N TYR A 75 -10.95 -7.93 2.03
CA TYR A 75 -11.72 -9.16 2.21
C TYR A 75 -12.07 -9.88 0.89
N LEU A 76 -11.88 -9.23 -0.26
CA LEU A 76 -12.02 -9.84 -1.60
C LEU A 76 -10.69 -10.30 -2.19
N ALA A 77 -9.55 -10.00 -1.57
CA ALA A 77 -8.24 -10.25 -2.19
C ALA A 77 -8.02 -11.72 -2.54
N VAL A 78 -8.41 -12.64 -1.66
CA VAL A 78 -8.27 -14.09 -1.87
C VAL A 78 -9.15 -14.60 -3.02
N SER A 79 -10.40 -14.14 -3.13
CA SER A 79 -11.28 -14.58 -4.22
C SER A 79 -10.80 -14.07 -5.57
N VAL A 80 -10.30 -12.84 -5.62
CA VAL A 80 -9.74 -12.23 -6.83
C VAL A 80 -8.44 -12.92 -7.24
N ALA A 81 -7.54 -13.22 -6.30
CA ALA A 81 -6.32 -13.98 -6.57
C ALA A 81 -6.62 -15.39 -7.10
N THR A 82 -7.62 -16.05 -6.53
CA THR A 82 -8.10 -17.36 -7.01
C THR A 82 -8.62 -17.28 -8.44
N ALA A 83 -9.39 -16.22 -8.75
CA ALA A 83 -9.88 -15.99 -10.11
C ALA A 83 -8.73 -15.73 -11.09
N ALA A 84 -7.72 -14.96 -10.70
CA ALA A 84 -6.51 -14.72 -11.50
C ALA A 84 -5.74 -16.02 -11.79
N LYS A 85 -5.50 -16.87 -10.78
CA LYS A 85 -4.88 -18.19 -10.97
C LYS A 85 -5.67 -19.04 -11.95
N GLY A 86 -6.99 -19.11 -11.78
CA GLY A 86 -7.87 -19.88 -12.64
C GLY A 86 -7.98 -19.35 -14.08
N ALA A 87 -7.69 -18.07 -14.30
CA ALA A 87 -7.69 -17.46 -15.62
C ALA A 87 -6.31 -17.50 -16.32
N GLY A 88 -5.24 -17.84 -15.59
CA GLY A 88 -3.87 -17.77 -16.11
C GLY A 88 -3.45 -16.32 -16.34
N VAL A 89 -3.58 -15.48 -15.31
CA VAL A 89 -3.29 -14.04 -15.37
C VAL A 89 -2.37 -13.67 -14.21
N HIS A 90 -1.36 -12.82 -14.45
CA HIS A 90 -0.51 -12.31 -13.38
C HIS A 90 -1.32 -11.50 -12.37
N TYR A 91 -1.04 -11.64 -11.09
CA TYR A 91 -1.81 -11.01 -10.02
C TYR A 91 -0.98 -9.98 -9.27
N PHE A 92 -1.54 -8.79 -9.12
CA PHE A 92 -1.02 -7.71 -8.28
C PHE A 92 -2.11 -7.17 -7.37
N ASP A 93 -1.77 -6.77 -6.15
CA ASP A 93 -2.72 -6.12 -5.25
C ASP A 93 -2.07 -5.10 -4.33
N LEU A 94 -2.93 -4.47 -3.50
CA LEU A 94 -2.56 -3.45 -2.53
C LEU A 94 -2.88 -3.89 -1.09
N THR A 95 -3.17 -5.17 -0.85
CA THR A 95 -3.80 -5.61 0.41
C THR A 95 -2.83 -5.48 1.59
N GLU A 96 -3.28 -4.85 2.66
CA GLU A 96 -2.57 -4.82 3.95
C GLU A 96 -2.85 -6.07 4.80
N ASP A 97 -3.90 -6.83 4.48
CA ASP A 97 -4.34 -7.92 5.34
C ASP A 97 -3.38 -9.12 5.31
N VAL A 98 -2.81 -9.43 6.48
CA VAL A 98 -1.80 -10.48 6.65
C VAL A 98 -2.35 -11.88 6.34
N ARG A 99 -3.62 -12.13 6.69
CA ARG A 99 -4.26 -13.43 6.43
C ARG A 99 -4.51 -13.61 4.93
N ALA A 100 -5.00 -12.57 4.27
CA ALA A 100 -5.16 -12.55 2.82
C ALA A 100 -3.82 -12.79 2.11
N THR A 101 -2.76 -12.10 2.54
CA THR A 101 -1.40 -12.26 1.97
C THR A 101 -0.91 -13.71 2.12
N SER A 102 -1.13 -14.33 3.28
CA SER A 102 -0.77 -15.74 3.53
C SER A 102 -1.54 -16.70 2.62
N ALA A 103 -2.83 -16.47 2.42
CA ALA A 103 -3.66 -17.26 1.52
C ALA A 103 -3.25 -17.06 0.05
N ILE A 104 -2.95 -15.84 -0.37
CA ILE A 104 -2.43 -15.53 -1.71
C ILE A 104 -1.11 -16.23 -1.96
N ARG A 105 -0.23 -16.31 -0.95
CA ARG A 105 1.01 -17.10 -1.06
C ARG A 105 0.75 -18.58 -1.31
N ALA A 106 -0.20 -19.17 -0.59
CA ALA A 106 -0.59 -20.56 -0.83
C ALA A 106 -1.24 -20.75 -2.22
N ILE A 107 -1.98 -19.76 -2.71
CA ILE A 107 -2.49 -19.75 -4.09
C ILE A 107 -1.33 -19.66 -5.09
N ALA A 108 -0.32 -18.86 -4.83
CA ALA A 108 0.83 -18.67 -5.71
C ALA A 108 1.78 -19.87 -5.77
N ASP A 109 1.60 -20.87 -4.88
CA ASP A 109 2.40 -22.09 -4.88
C ASP A 109 2.25 -22.83 -6.21
N ASP A 110 3.39 -23.16 -6.81
CA ASP A 110 3.54 -23.71 -8.16
C ASP A 110 2.76 -22.96 -9.26
N ALA A 111 2.55 -21.65 -9.12
CA ALA A 111 1.87 -20.85 -10.13
C ALA A 111 2.81 -20.48 -11.29
N ASP A 112 2.42 -20.79 -12.52
CA ASP A 112 3.12 -20.38 -13.75
C ASP A 112 3.14 -18.85 -13.96
N HIS A 113 2.24 -18.14 -13.27
CA HIS A 113 2.08 -16.69 -13.37
C HIS A 113 2.48 -16.06 -12.04
N ALA A 114 3.13 -14.89 -12.09
CA ALA A 114 3.49 -14.12 -10.90
C ALA A 114 2.26 -13.71 -10.06
N PHE A 115 2.42 -13.80 -8.74
CA PHE A 115 1.54 -13.26 -7.71
C PHE A 115 2.36 -12.34 -6.82
N MET A 116 2.11 -11.04 -6.94
CA MET A 116 2.81 -10.01 -6.20
C MET A 116 1.78 -9.20 -5.40
N PRO A 117 1.37 -9.65 -4.21
CA PRO A 117 0.55 -8.82 -3.36
C PRO A 117 1.38 -7.64 -2.82
N GLN A 118 0.72 -6.71 -2.13
CA GLN A 118 1.41 -5.67 -1.34
C GLN A 118 2.23 -4.70 -2.20
N CYS A 119 1.72 -4.28 -3.35
CA CYS A 119 2.41 -3.39 -4.29
C CYS A 119 2.14 -1.88 -4.04
N GLY A 120 1.58 -1.53 -2.88
CA GLY A 120 1.17 -0.15 -2.56
C GLY A 120 2.27 0.68 -1.89
N LEU A 121 1.83 1.64 -1.08
CA LEU A 121 2.71 2.44 -0.24
C LEU A 121 3.24 1.64 0.96
N ALA A 122 2.32 1.10 1.76
CA ALA A 122 2.58 0.34 2.96
C ALA A 122 1.42 -0.64 3.22
N PRO A 123 1.61 -1.95 2.99
CA PRO A 123 2.85 -2.60 2.52
C PRO A 123 3.17 -2.29 1.03
N GLY A 124 4.43 -2.51 0.62
CA GLY A 124 4.96 -2.16 -0.70
C GLY A 124 6.21 -1.28 -0.63
N PHE A 125 6.13 -0.03 -1.07
CA PHE A 125 7.29 0.88 -1.14
C PHE A 125 8.08 0.97 0.18
N ILE A 126 7.40 1.05 1.33
CA ILE A 126 8.06 1.08 2.64
C ILE A 126 8.96 -0.14 2.86
N GLY A 127 8.52 -1.33 2.43
CA GLY A 127 9.28 -2.58 2.55
C GLY A 127 10.45 -2.65 1.60
N ILE A 128 10.26 -2.19 0.35
CA ILE A 128 11.33 -2.05 -0.66
C ILE A 128 12.46 -1.19 -0.11
N ALA A 129 12.12 0.00 0.40
CA ALA A 129 13.11 0.94 0.92
C ALA A 129 13.77 0.44 2.21
N ALA A 130 13.01 -0.16 3.13
CA ALA A 130 13.56 -0.68 4.39
C ALA A 130 14.53 -1.84 4.15
N HIS A 131 14.20 -2.75 3.23
CA HIS A 131 15.07 -3.86 2.86
C HIS A 131 16.41 -3.39 2.26
N GLU A 132 16.37 -2.43 1.34
CA GLU A 132 17.57 -1.83 0.74
C GLU A 132 18.47 -1.20 1.81
N LEU A 133 17.90 -0.41 2.73
CA LEU A 133 18.66 0.21 3.82
C LEU A 133 19.27 -0.84 4.76
N ALA A 134 18.49 -1.85 5.15
CA ALA A 134 18.91 -2.90 6.06
C ALA A 134 20.14 -3.67 5.53
N ASN A 135 20.21 -3.89 4.21
CA ASN A 135 21.32 -4.60 3.58
C ASN A 135 22.65 -3.80 3.52
N ARG A 136 22.66 -2.55 3.97
CA ARG A 136 23.89 -1.72 4.06
C ARG A 136 24.67 -1.94 5.36
N PHE A 137 24.13 -2.73 6.28
CA PHE A 137 24.70 -2.98 7.60
C PHE A 137 25.22 -4.41 7.70
N SER A 138 26.33 -4.60 8.40
CA SER A 138 26.88 -5.93 8.70
C SER A 138 26.13 -6.61 9.85
N GLU A 139 25.66 -5.83 10.82
CA GLU A 139 24.78 -6.28 11.91
C GLU A 139 23.66 -5.26 12.08
N ILE A 140 22.42 -5.71 12.22
CA ILE A 140 21.24 -4.83 12.26
C ILE A 140 20.64 -4.89 13.66
N ARG A 141 20.54 -3.75 14.34
CA ARG A 141 19.89 -3.66 15.65
C ARG A 141 18.42 -3.33 15.49
N ASP A 142 18.12 -2.16 14.92
CA ASP A 142 16.74 -1.70 14.74
C ASP A 142 16.45 -1.44 13.26
N VAL A 143 15.25 -1.84 12.83
CA VAL A 143 14.60 -1.35 11.61
C VAL A 143 13.22 -0.81 12.01
N LYS A 144 13.05 0.51 11.91
CA LYS A 144 11.80 1.20 12.27
C LYS A 144 11.17 1.78 11.02
N MET A 145 9.97 1.32 10.69
CA MET A 145 9.21 1.77 9.51
C MET A 145 8.02 2.61 9.97
N ARG A 146 7.97 3.88 9.55
CA ARG A 146 6.92 4.83 9.95
C ARG A 146 6.27 5.43 8.72
N VAL A 147 4.96 5.24 8.60
CA VAL A 147 4.19 5.75 7.46
C VAL A 147 2.93 6.46 7.94
N GLY A 148 2.65 7.64 7.38
CA GLY A 148 1.41 8.36 7.65
C GLY A 148 0.83 8.95 6.38
N ALA A 149 -0.43 8.61 6.08
CA ALA A 149 -1.28 9.36 5.16
C ALA A 149 -2.13 10.33 5.99
N LEU A 150 -1.77 11.61 5.96
CA LEU A 150 -2.22 12.61 6.92
C LEU A 150 -2.92 13.77 6.20
N PRO A 151 -3.93 14.41 6.79
CA PRO A 151 -4.38 15.69 6.26
C PRO A 151 -3.27 16.74 6.37
N GLU A 152 -3.10 17.58 5.35
CA GLU A 152 -2.16 18.70 5.41
C GLU A 152 -2.57 19.72 6.47
N PHE A 153 -3.89 19.89 6.67
CA PHE A 153 -4.49 20.84 7.60
C PHE A 153 -5.38 20.13 8.64
N PRO A 154 -4.82 19.58 9.73
CA PRO A 154 -5.58 18.87 10.77
C PRO A 154 -6.36 19.84 11.68
N THR A 155 -7.56 20.24 11.27
CA THR A 155 -8.37 21.24 11.99
C THR A 155 -9.39 20.68 13.00
N ASN A 156 -9.60 19.35 13.02
CA ASN A 156 -10.56 18.69 13.90
C ASN A 156 -9.88 17.94 15.07
N ALA A 157 -10.66 17.53 16.07
CA ALA A 157 -10.14 16.85 17.26
C ALA A 157 -9.45 15.50 16.97
N LEU A 158 -9.94 14.74 15.98
CA LEU A 158 -9.29 13.50 15.53
C LEU A 158 -7.97 13.76 14.78
N LYS A 159 -7.72 15.02 14.39
CA LYS A 159 -6.61 15.45 13.53
C LYS A 159 -6.46 14.56 12.30
N TYR A 160 -7.60 14.18 11.73
CA TYR A 160 -7.68 13.21 10.65
C TYR A 160 -8.81 13.55 9.67
N ASN A 161 -8.57 13.23 8.41
CA ASN A 161 -9.56 13.28 7.32
C ASN A 161 -9.57 11.94 6.62
N LEU A 162 -10.70 11.57 6.03
CA LEU A 162 -10.78 10.35 5.23
C LEU A 162 -10.02 10.54 3.92
N THR A 163 -8.82 9.97 3.82
CA THR A 163 -7.98 10.02 2.62
C THR A 163 -7.97 8.70 1.85
N TRP A 164 -8.30 7.59 2.51
CA TRP A 164 -8.33 6.24 1.92
C TRP A 164 -9.41 5.37 2.59
N SER A 165 -9.40 4.06 2.32
CA SER A 165 -10.43 3.12 2.77
C SER A 165 -10.65 3.11 4.28
N VAL A 166 -11.86 3.47 4.72
CA VAL A 166 -12.28 3.36 6.13
C VAL A 166 -12.26 1.90 6.61
N ASP A 167 -12.56 0.94 5.72
CA ASP A 167 -12.50 -0.48 6.07
C ASP A 167 -11.07 -0.91 6.39
N GLY A 168 -10.10 -0.48 5.58
CA GLY A 168 -8.69 -0.78 5.80
C GLY A 168 -8.16 -0.10 7.05
N LEU A 169 -8.46 1.19 7.24
CA LEU A 169 -8.04 1.95 8.42
C LEU A 169 -8.46 1.28 9.74
N ILE A 170 -9.73 0.86 9.82
CA ILE A 170 -10.24 0.21 11.02
C ILE A 170 -9.69 -1.22 11.14
N ASN A 171 -9.48 -1.92 10.02
CA ASN A 171 -8.85 -3.25 10.06
C ASN A 171 -7.43 -3.16 10.64
N GLU A 172 -6.62 -2.23 10.16
CA GLU A 172 -5.24 -2.03 10.62
C GLU A 172 -5.13 -1.83 12.13
N TYR A 173 -6.07 -1.07 12.71
CA TYR A 173 -6.14 -0.75 14.14
C TYR A 173 -6.67 -1.89 15.02
N CYS A 174 -7.24 -2.94 14.42
CA CYS A 174 -7.89 -4.00 15.17
C CYS A 174 -7.23 -5.39 15.02
N GLN A 175 -6.23 -5.54 14.15
CA GLN A 175 -5.51 -6.81 13.99
C GLN A 175 -4.17 -6.78 14.74
N PRO A 176 -3.71 -7.93 15.27
CA PRO A 176 -2.35 -8.08 15.77
C PRO A 176 -1.30 -7.68 14.71
N CYS A 177 -0.18 -7.12 15.18
CA CYS A 177 0.90 -6.65 14.31
C CYS A 177 2.09 -7.60 14.42
N GLU A 178 2.67 -8.00 13.30
CA GLU A 178 3.94 -8.72 13.28
C GLU A 178 5.08 -7.78 13.69
N ALA A 179 6.06 -8.30 14.41
CA ALA A 179 7.27 -7.59 14.78
C ALA A 179 8.40 -8.58 15.06
N ILE A 180 9.63 -8.09 15.05
CA ILE A 180 10.77 -8.78 15.68
C ILE A 180 11.14 -7.98 16.92
N ARG A 181 11.28 -8.64 18.07
CA ARG A 181 11.89 -8.05 19.27
C ARG A 181 12.80 -9.08 19.93
N ASP A 182 13.92 -8.62 20.47
CA ASP A 182 14.95 -9.49 21.05
C ASP A 182 15.34 -10.64 20.10
N SER A 183 15.45 -10.31 18.80
CA SER A 183 15.74 -11.24 17.70
C SER A 183 14.70 -12.36 17.50
N ARG A 184 13.49 -12.21 18.04
CA ARG A 184 12.39 -13.20 17.91
C ARG A 184 11.19 -12.57 17.23
N THR A 185 10.64 -13.29 16.25
CA THR A 185 9.34 -12.96 15.65
C THR A 185 8.26 -13.09 16.72
N GLN A 186 7.40 -12.08 16.81
CA GLN A 186 6.31 -12.04 17.76
C GLN A 186 5.14 -11.19 17.25
N TRP A 187 3.98 -11.43 17.85
CA TRP A 187 2.80 -10.60 17.66
C TRP A 187 2.72 -9.54 18.75
N VAL A 188 2.55 -8.28 18.36
CA VAL A 188 2.31 -7.15 19.27
C VAL A 188 0.91 -6.59 19.08
N GLN A 189 0.39 -5.92 20.12
CA GLN A 189 -0.95 -5.35 20.07
C GLN A 189 -0.97 -4.10 19.17
N PRO A 190 -2.06 -3.89 18.41
CA PRO A 190 -2.28 -2.63 17.71
C PRO A 190 -2.48 -1.49 18.72
N LEU A 191 -2.27 -0.24 18.28
CA LEU A 191 -2.32 0.97 19.11
C LEU A 191 -1.29 1.05 20.24
N GLU A 192 -0.57 -0.02 20.55
CA GLU A 192 0.50 -0.03 21.53
C GLU A 192 1.83 0.52 20.99
N GLY A 193 2.78 0.73 21.90
CA GLY A 193 4.11 1.25 21.54
C GLY A 193 4.07 2.69 21.06
N LEU A 194 3.20 3.52 21.64
CA LEU A 194 3.12 4.94 21.33
C LEU A 194 4.49 5.62 21.50
N GLU A 195 4.96 6.26 20.44
CA GLU A 195 6.16 7.07 20.44
C GLU A 195 5.88 8.44 19.82
N HIS A 196 6.70 9.42 20.17
CA HIS A 196 6.65 10.76 19.60
C HIS A 196 7.98 11.04 18.91
N PHE A 197 7.91 11.73 17.77
CA PHE A 197 9.09 12.20 17.05
C PHE A 197 8.76 13.47 16.28
N SER A 198 9.80 14.22 15.93
CA SER A 198 9.64 15.44 15.14
C SER A 198 10.36 15.31 13.81
N LEU A 199 9.72 15.80 12.75
CA LEU A 199 10.33 15.95 11.44
C LEU A 199 10.00 17.34 10.90
N ASP A 200 11.04 18.08 10.50
CA ASP A 200 10.93 19.46 10.00
C ASP A 200 10.14 20.38 10.95
N GLY A 201 10.38 20.23 12.26
CA GLY A 201 9.70 21.00 13.32
C GLY A 201 8.23 20.61 13.57
N THR A 202 7.67 19.67 12.81
CA THR A 202 6.32 19.13 13.07
C THR A 202 6.42 17.92 14.00
N GLU A 203 5.66 17.93 15.08
CA GLU A 203 5.54 16.80 16.00
C GLU A 203 4.52 15.77 15.48
N TYR A 204 4.90 14.50 15.58
CA TYR A 204 4.09 13.36 15.20
C TYR A 204 4.07 12.32 16.32
N GLU A 205 3.01 11.52 16.34
CA GLU A 205 2.95 10.28 17.12
C GLU A 205 2.95 9.06 16.19
N ALA A 206 3.48 7.94 16.65
CA ALA A 206 3.41 6.66 15.93
C ALA A 206 3.08 5.50 16.88
N PHE A 207 2.30 4.54 16.39
CA PHE A 207 1.85 3.37 17.16
C PHE A 207 1.65 2.16 16.25
N ASN A 208 1.69 0.96 16.84
CA ASN A 208 1.61 -0.29 16.09
C ASN A 208 0.31 -0.39 15.29
N THR A 209 0.43 -0.77 14.03
CA THR A 209 -0.66 -1.08 13.12
C THR A 209 -0.29 -2.29 12.27
N SER A 210 -1.29 -3.10 11.93
CA SER A 210 -1.05 -4.35 11.21
C SER A 210 -0.77 -4.12 9.73
N GLY A 211 -0.21 -5.14 9.07
CA GLY A 211 -0.09 -5.21 7.60
C GLY A 211 1.14 -4.54 6.99
N GLY A 212 1.62 -3.43 7.55
CA GLY A 212 2.65 -2.61 6.89
C GLY A 212 4.04 -3.24 6.72
N LEU A 213 4.40 -4.29 7.47
CA LEU A 213 5.67 -5.01 7.27
C LEU A 213 5.69 -5.88 6.01
N GLY A 214 4.52 -6.37 5.57
CA GLY A 214 4.45 -7.40 4.55
C GLY A 214 5.36 -8.59 4.84
N THR A 215 6.13 -9.02 3.85
CA THR A 215 7.05 -10.17 3.96
C THR A 215 8.39 -9.87 4.63
N LEU A 216 8.60 -8.63 5.09
CA LEU A 216 9.90 -8.20 5.61
C LEU A 216 10.21 -8.84 6.96
N CYS A 217 9.18 -9.12 7.77
CA CYS A 217 9.33 -9.81 9.05
C CYS A 217 9.95 -11.20 8.87
N GLU A 218 9.48 -11.96 7.88
CA GLU A 218 10.07 -13.26 7.52
C GLU A 218 11.49 -13.09 6.94
N THR A 219 11.68 -12.06 6.11
CA THR A 219 12.95 -11.83 5.40
C THR A 219 14.10 -11.42 6.33
N LEU A 220 13.81 -10.68 7.40
CA LEU A 220 14.80 -10.21 8.37
C LEU A 220 14.87 -11.07 9.65
N ALA A 221 14.05 -12.12 9.76
CA ALA A 221 14.10 -13.04 10.89
C ALA A 221 15.52 -13.61 11.09
N GLY A 222 16.04 -13.49 12.30
CA GLY A 222 17.41 -13.91 12.65
C GLY A 222 18.53 -12.99 12.18
N ARG A 223 18.22 -11.87 11.51
CA ARG A 223 19.20 -10.87 11.05
C ARG A 223 19.12 -9.54 11.81
N VAL A 224 18.01 -9.28 12.49
CA VAL A 224 17.74 -8.02 13.20
C VAL A 224 17.29 -8.28 14.64
N GLU A 225 17.69 -7.42 15.57
CA GLU A 225 17.23 -7.49 16.97
C GLU A 225 15.79 -6.99 17.13
N SER A 226 15.44 -5.88 16.46
CA SER A 226 14.15 -5.21 16.52
C SER A 226 13.66 -4.75 15.14
N LEU A 227 12.45 -5.15 14.75
CA LEU A 227 11.75 -4.69 13.54
C LEU A 227 10.30 -4.39 13.88
N ASP A 228 9.85 -3.17 13.58
CA ASP A 228 8.44 -2.81 13.73
C ASP A 228 7.97 -1.77 12.69
N TYR A 229 6.69 -1.89 12.34
CA TYR A 229 5.95 -0.93 11.53
C TYR A 229 4.94 -0.19 12.40
N LYS A 230 4.84 1.12 12.21
CA LYS A 230 3.87 1.96 12.92
C LYS A 230 3.25 3.01 12.00
N SER A 231 1.95 3.20 12.15
CA SER A 231 1.24 4.30 11.52
C SER A 231 1.56 5.61 12.24
N VAL A 232 1.93 6.63 11.47
CA VAL A 232 2.17 7.99 11.95
C VAL A 232 0.87 8.78 11.94
N ARG A 233 0.60 9.55 12.99
CA ARG A 233 -0.54 10.46 13.14
C ARG A 233 -0.09 11.76 13.82
N TYR A 234 -0.99 12.75 13.84
CA TYR A 234 -0.78 13.93 14.67
C TYR A 234 -1.11 13.62 16.14
N PRO A 235 -0.43 14.26 17.10
CA PRO A 235 -0.59 13.95 18.52
C PRO A 235 -2.04 13.96 19.02
N GLY A 236 -2.44 12.91 19.72
CA GLY A 236 -3.77 12.73 20.32
C GLY A 236 -4.71 11.82 19.53
N HIS A 237 -4.42 11.51 18.27
CA HIS A 237 -5.26 10.63 17.44
C HIS A 237 -5.39 9.23 18.04
N ARG A 238 -4.27 8.63 18.42
CA ARG A 238 -4.16 7.28 18.99
C ARG A 238 -5.05 7.11 20.22
N ASN A 239 -5.03 8.08 21.14
CA ASN A 239 -5.83 8.01 22.36
C ASN A 239 -7.34 8.06 22.05
N LEU A 240 -7.75 8.88 21.07
CA LEU A 240 -9.14 8.93 20.64
C LEU A 240 -9.57 7.62 19.96
N MET A 241 -8.71 7.03 19.14
CA MET A 241 -8.99 5.73 18.51
C MET A 241 -9.03 4.59 19.54
N GLN A 242 -8.13 4.60 20.53
CA GLN A 242 -8.14 3.64 21.63
C GLN A 242 -9.45 3.75 22.43
N PHE A 243 -9.88 4.97 22.79
CA PHE A 243 -11.18 5.18 23.44
C PHE A 243 -12.36 4.60 22.62
N LEU A 244 -12.40 4.86 21.31
CA LEU A 244 -13.47 4.34 20.46
C LEU A 244 -13.44 2.80 20.37
N LEU A 245 -12.26 2.21 20.21
CA LEU A 245 -12.10 0.79 19.92
C LEU A 245 -12.17 -0.08 21.18
N GLU A 246 -11.62 0.38 22.29
CA GLU A 246 -11.51 -0.35 23.56
C GLU A 246 -12.62 0.05 24.53
N ASP A 247 -12.66 1.31 24.97
CA ASP A 247 -13.60 1.75 26.02
C ASP A 247 -15.06 1.70 25.56
N LEU A 248 -15.33 2.14 24.32
CA LEU A 248 -16.65 2.02 23.70
C LEU A 248 -16.86 0.66 23.00
N ARG A 249 -15.84 -0.22 23.01
CA ARG A 249 -15.86 -1.58 22.46
C ARG A 249 -16.23 -1.67 20.97
N LEU A 250 -16.05 -0.60 20.20
CA LEU A 250 -16.39 -0.59 18.78
C LEU A 250 -15.45 -1.44 17.92
N SER A 251 -14.35 -1.96 18.47
CA SER A 251 -13.56 -3.02 17.83
C SER A 251 -14.36 -4.28 17.53
N SER A 252 -15.41 -4.55 18.33
CA SER A 252 -16.36 -5.66 18.15
C SER A 252 -17.59 -5.30 17.30
N ASP A 253 -17.83 -4.00 17.06
CA ASP A 253 -18.88 -3.47 16.20
C ASP A 253 -18.29 -2.45 15.20
N ARG A 254 -17.43 -3.00 14.32
CA ARG A 254 -16.68 -2.19 13.36
C ARG A 254 -17.59 -1.49 12.36
N ASP A 255 -18.75 -2.07 12.04
CA ASP A 255 -19.67 -1.50 11.06
C ASP A 255 -20.35 -0.23 11.58
N THR A 256 -20.69 -0.18 12.87
CA THR A 256 -21.12 1.06 13.52
C THR A 256 -20.03 2.12 13.47
N LEU A 257 -18.77 1.78 13.82
CA LEU A 257 -17.66 2.73 13.78
C LEU A 257 -17.42 3.26 12.36
N LYS A 258 -17.38 2.38 11.35
CA LYS A 258 -17.26 2.78 9.94
C LYS A 258 -18.37 3.74 9.53
N THR A 259 -19.61 3.45 9.93
CA THR A 259 -20.78 4.29 9.61
C THR A 259 -20.64 5.68 10.23
N ILE A 260 -20.23 5.75 11.50
CA ILE A 260 -19.95 7.02 12.18
C ILE A 260 -18.84 7.79 11.46
N MET A 261 -17.70 7.14 11.18
CA MET A 261 -16.57 7.80 10.53
C MET A 261 -16.93 8.33 9.14
N ARG A 262 -17.57 7.52 8.28
CA ARG A 262 -18.00 7.95 6.94
C ARG A 262 -18.99 9.11 6.96
N ARG A 263 -19.84 9.19 7.98
CA ARG A 263 -20.83 10.25 8.13
C ARG A 263 -20.24 11.52 8.72
N SER A 264 -19.28 11.41 9.65
CA SER A 264 -18.87 12.50 10.53
C SER A 264 -17.47 13.04 10.25
N VAL A 265 -16.59 12.27 9.62
CA VAL A 265 -15.22 12.70 9.31
C VAL A 265 -15.14 13.12 7.84
N PRO A 266 -14.80 14.38 7.53
CA PRO A 266 -14.72 14.85 6.16
C PRO A 266 -13.56 14.19 5.40
N ALA A 267 -13.78 13.89 4.13
CA ALA A 267 -12.70 13.54 3.21
C ALA A 267 -11.90 14.78 2.79
N THR A 268 -10.65 14.59 2.37
CA THR A 268 -9.82 15.67 1.81
C THR A 268 -8.91 15.11 0.71
N ALA A 269 -8.65 15.94 -0.30
CA ALA A 269 -7.59 15.71 -1.27
C ALA A 269 -6.28 16.43 -0.90
N GLN A 270 -6.32 17.32 0.11
CA GLN A 270 -5.17 18.02 0.65
C GLN A 270 -4.55 17.19 1.78
N ASP A 271 -3.79 16.18 1.38
CA ASP A 271 -3.09 15.28 2.26
C ASP A 271 -1.57 15.31 1.98
N VAL A 272 -0.85 14.75 2.95
CA VAL A 272 0.59 14.56 2.91
C VAL A 272 0.88 13.12 3.32
N VAL A 273 1.73 12.47 2.54
CA VAL A 273 2.28 11.14 2.88
C VAL A 273 3.68 11.31 3.43
N LEU A 274 3.88 10.82 4.64
CA LEU A 274 5.18 10.69 5.27
C LEU A 274 5.65 9.24 5.18
N VAL A 275 6.87 9.05 4.69
CA VAL A 275 7.65 7.81 4.81
C VAL A 275 8.89 8.13 5.62
N PHE A 276 9.11 7.44 6.73
CA PHE A 276 10.26 7.64 7.60
C PHE A 276 10.78 6.28 8.08
N ILE A 277 11.98 5.92 7.65
CA ILE A 277 12.64 4.66 7.96
C ILE A 277 13.92 4.97 8.72
N THR A 278 14.13 4.29 9.84
CA THR A 278 15.40 4.32 10.57
C THR A 278 15.98 2.93 10.64
N VAL A 279 17.23 2.78 10.24
CA VAL A 279 18.01 1.56 10.45
C VAL A 279 19.22 1.89 11.33
N SER A 280 19.40 1.15 12.43
CA SER A 280 20.58 1.25 13.31
C SER A 280 21.34 -0.07 13.31
N GLY A 281 22.66 -0.01 13.39
CA GLY A 281 23.48 -1.22 13.37
C GLY A 281 24.96 -0.96 13.15
N MET A 282 25.72 -2.03 12.96
CA MET A 282 27.14 -1.97 12.64
C MET A 282 27.33 -1.80 11.13
N ARG A 283 28.13 -0.81 10.73
CA ARG A 283 28.64 -0.62 9.37
C ARG A 283 30.08 -0.14 9.45
N ASP A 284 30.98 -0.77 8.69
CA ASP A 284 32.41 -0.46 8.69
C ASP A 284 33.04 -0.43 10.09
N GLY A 285 32.61 -1.36 10.97
CA GLY A 285 33.10 -1.48 12.35
C GLY A 285 32.57 -0.42 13.31
N GLN A 286 31.65 0.45 12.89
CA GLN A 286 31.05 1.49 13.73
C GLN A 286 29.55 1.28 13.90
N LEU A 287 29.06 1.57 15.10
CA LEU A 287 27.62 1.66 15.36
C LEU A 287 27.11 2.97 14.77
N VAL A 288 26.26 2.89 13.76
CA VAL A 288 25.70 4.04 13.06
C VAL A 288 24.19 3.91 12.89
N GLN A 289 23.55 5.02 12.55
CA GLN A 289 22.14 5.08 12.19
C GLN A 289 22.00 5.74 10.83
N GLU A 290 21.18 5.16 9.97
CA GLU A 290 20.77 5.73 8.70
C GLU A 290 19.27 5.99 8.71
N VAL A 291 18.87 7.13 8.12
CA VAL A 291 17.47 7.54 8.04
C VAL A 291 17.13 7.78 6.57
N PHE A 292 16.04 7.18 6.11
CA PHE A 292 15.43 7.48 4.82
C PHE A 292 14.07 8.15 5.06
N THR A 293 13.89 9.35 4.52
CA THR A 293 12.62 10.08 4.63
C THR A 293 12.11 10.53 3.27
N ARG A 294 10.78 10.56 3.12
CA ARG A 294 10.07 11.24 2.04
C ARG A 294 8.80 11.88 2.60
N LYS A 295 8.53 13.10 2.17
CA LYS A 295 7.30 13.83 2.45
C LYS A 295 6.68 14.24 1.13
N ILE A 296 5.62 13.54 0.72
CA ILE A 296 4.95 13.70 -0.57
C ILE A 296 3.65 14.46 -0.34
N PHE A 297 3.41 15.49 -1.14
CA PHE A 297 2.19 16.29 -1.10
C PHE A 297 1.30 16.00 -2.32
N ALA A 298 0.02 16.32 -2.19
CA ALA A 298 -0.90 16.37 -3.31
C ALA A 298 -0.36 17.29 -4.41
N LYS A 299 -0.45 16.84 -5.67
CA LYS A 299 -0.02 17.61 -6.85
C LYS A 299 -0.74 17.13 -8.10
N THR A 300 -0.56 17.86 -9.20
CA THR A 300 -1.07 17.42 -10.50
C THR A 300 -0.15 16.36 -11.09
N VAL A 301 -0.70 15.22 -11.48
CA VAL A 301 0.01 14.11 -12.14
C VAL A 301 -0.81 13.70 -13.36
N CYS A 302 -0.17 13.59 -14.53
CA CYS A 302 -0.84 13.29 -15.79
C CYS A 302 -2.08 14.17 -16.04
N GLY A 303 -1.94 15.49 -15.82
CA GLY A 303 -2.99 16.48 -16.03
C GLY A 303 -4.14 16.48 -15.02
N VAL A 304 -4.12 15.61 -14.00
CA VAL A 304 -5.20 15.48 -13.01
C VAL A 304 -4.67 15.80 -11.60
N PRO A 305 -5.38 16.61 -10.79
CA PRO A 305 -5.06 16.78 -9.38
C PRO A 305 -5.18 15.44 -8.63
N MET A 306 -4.11 15.01 -7.97
CA MET A 306 -4.07 13.79 -7.18
C MET A 306 -3.58 14.07 -5.77
N SER A 307 -4.23 13.43 -4.80
CA SER A 307 -3.79 13.46 -3.40
C SER A 307 -2.46 12.71 -3.23
N ALA A 308 -1.70 13.00 -2.18
CA ALA A 308 -0.46 12.31 -1.85
C ALA A 308 -0.66 10.78 -1.68
N ILE A 309 -1.76 10.33 -1.07
CA ILE A 309 -2.04 8.90 -0.94
C ILE A 309 -2.36 8.23 -2.29
N GLN A 310 -3.04 8.95 -3.20
CA GLN A 310 -3.25 8.48 -4.57
C GLN A 310 -1.92 8.33 -5.29
N ILE A 311 -1.09 9.36 -5.27
CA ILE A 311 0.21 9.40 -5.95
C ILE A 311 1.11 8.26 -5.48
N THR A 312 1.24 8.10 -4.16
CA THR A 312 2.17 7.12 -3.60
C THR A 312 1.66 5.69 -3.77
N THR A 313 0.39 5.41 -3.47
CA THR A 313 -0.14 4.04 -3.57
C THR A 313 -0.26 3.59 -5.02
N ALA A 314 -0.85 4.41 -5.89
CA ALA A 314 -0.99 4.06 -7.30
C ALA A 314 0.37 4.10 -8.03
N GLY A 315 1.23 5.07 -7.69
CA GLY A 315 2.58 5.17 -8.26
C GLY A 315 3.44 3.96 -7.93
N ALA A 316 3.41 3.46 -6.68
CA ALA A 316 4.12 2.24 -6.33
C ALA A 316 3.63 1.03 -7.12
N MET A 317 2.31 0.87 -7.24
CA MET A 317 1.74 -0.24 -8.02
C MET A 317 2.13 -0.12 -9.51
N CYS A 318 2.00 1.06 -10.10
CA CYS A 318 2.37 1.26 -11.50
C CYS A 318 3.87 1.05 -11.73
N ALA A 319 4.74 1.47 -10.80
CA ALA A 319 6.19 1.26 -10.90
C ALA A 319 6.55 -0.23 -10.86
N VAL A 320 5.94 -0.99 -9.93
CA VAL A 320 6.16 -2.44 -9.84
C VAL A 320 5.66 -3.15 -11.10
N LEU A 321 4.50 -2.78 -11.63
CA LEU A 321 3.99 -3.35 -12.87
C LEU A 321 4.90 -3.03 -14.07
N ASP A 322 5.42 -1.80 -14.16
CA ASP A 322 6.39 -1.42 -15.19
C ASP A 322 7.67 -2.27 -15.11
N LEU A 323 8.25 -2.41 -13.92
CA LEU A 323 9.44 -3.24 -13.71
C LEU A 323 9.18 -4.70 -14.05
N PHE A 324 7.99 -5.20 -13.73
CA PHE A 324 7.55 -6.54 -14.11
C PHE A 324 7.47 -6.70 -15.63
N ARG A 325 6.80 -5.76 -16.33
CA ARG A 325 6.68 -5.74 -17.79
C ARG A 325 8.05 -5.66 -18.47
N GLU A 326 8.97 -4.91 -17.90
CA GLU A 326 10.38 -4.79 -18.32
C GLU A 326 11.24 -6.02 -17.98
N GLN A 327 10.64 -7.09 -17.45
CA GLN A 327 11.31 -8.35 -17.10
C GLN A 327 12.40 -8.19 -16.02
N LYS A 328 12.30 -7.15 -15.18
CA LYS A 328 13.20 -6.92 -14.03
C LYS A 328 12.74 -7.64 -12.76
N LEU A 329 11.54 -8.22 -12.77
CA LEU A 329 10.97 -8.99 -11.66
C LEU A 329 10.66 -10.43 -12.10
N PRO A 330 10.58 -11.40 -11.17
CA PRO A 330 10.19 -12.77 -11.51
C PRO A 330 8.82 -12.82 -12.19
N GLN A 331 8.68 -13.69 -13.18
CA GLN A 331 7.47 -13.80 -14.01
C GLN A 331 6.48 -14.86 -13.54
N SER A 332 6.85 -15.65 -12.52
CA SER A 332 6.08 -16.77 -11.99
C SER A 332 6.22 -16.87 -10.47
N GLY A 333 5.28 -17.57 -9.83
CA GLY A 333 5.28 -17.81 -8.39
C GLY A 333 5.02 -16.56 -7.54
N PHE A 334 5.28 -16.69 -6.24
CA PHE A 334 5.09 -15.58 -5.29
C PHE A 334 6.26 -14.60 -5.33
N VAL A 335 5.98 -13.35 -5.69
CA VAL A 335 6.97 -12.27 -5.76
C VAL A 335 6.85 -11.40 -4.51
N ARG A 336 7.96 -11.23 -3.80
CA ARG A 336 8.03 -10.41 -2.58
C ARG A 336 8.44 -8.97 -2.91
N GLN A 337 8.01 -8.03 -2.08
CA GLN A 337 8.43 -6.62 -2.19
C GLN A 337 9.96 -6.47 -2.11
N GLU A 338 10.66 -7.31 -1.33
CA GLU A 338 12.12 -7.24 -1.17
C GLU A 338 12.91 -7.61 -2.43
N GLN A 339 12.25 -8.21 -3.44
CA GLN A 339 12.85 -8.52 -4.73
C GLN A 339 12.87 -7.32 -5.69
N VAL A 340 12.17 -6.23 -5.35
CA VAL A 340 12.23 -4.98 -6.10
C VAL A 340 13.47 -4.20 -5.68
N SER A 341 14.31 -3.80 -6.64
CA SER A 341 15.41 -2.88 -6.36
C SER A 341 14.86 -1.48 -6.08
N LEU A 342 15.24 -0.88 -4.94
CA LEU A 342 14.88 0.51 -4.64
C LEU A 342 15.41 1.48 -5.72
N ARG A 343 16.62 1.21 -6.24
CA ARG A 343 17.23 2.03 -7.29
C ARG A 343 16.39 2.01 -8.56
N ASP A 344 16.03 0.82 -9.03
CA ASP A 344 15.27 0.67 -10.27
C ASP A 344 13.82 1.16 -10.09
N PHE A 345 13.25 0.99 -8.89
CA PHE A 345 11.96 1.58 -8.53
C PHE A 345 12.01 3.10 -8.62
N LEU A 346 12.95 3.77 -7.95
CA LEU A 346 13.03 5.24 -7.96
C LEU A 346 13.41 5.81 -9.34
N ALA A 347 14.15 5.04 -10.14
CA ALA A 347 14.46 5.41 -11.53
C ALA A 347 13.26 5.26 -12.48
N ASN A 348 12.28 4.42 -12.13
CA ASN A 348 11.06 4.23 -12.93
C ASN A 348 10.22 5.52 -12.94
N ARG A 349 9.54 5.78 -14.07
CA ARG A 349 8.69 6.97 -14.26
C ARG A 349 7.65 7.17 -13.14
N PHE A 350 7.03 6.11 -12.65
CA PHE A 350 6.07 6.19 -11.56
C PHE A 350 6.75 6.29 -10.19
N GLY A 351 7.95 5.72 -10.03
CA GLY A 351 8.72 5.84 -8.80
C GLY A 351 9.33 7.22 -8.58
N GLN A 352 9.63 7.96 -9.65
CA GLN A 352 10.08 9.37 -9.59
C GLN A 352 9.08 10.29 -8.89
N LEU A 353 7.80 9.88 -8.80
CA LEU A 353 6.77 10.61 -8.03
C LEU A 353 7.12 10.71 -6.54
N TYR A 354 7.89 9.76 -6.00
CA TYR A 354 8.40 9.78 -4.63
C TYR A 354 9.55 10.78 -4.41
N GLU A 355 10.20 11.25 -5.48
CA GLU A 355 11.24 12.29 -5.41
C GLU A 355 10.69 13.71 -5.62
N GLY A 356 9.36 13.85 -5.70
CA GLY A 356 8.71 15.14 -5.90
C GLY A 356 8.59 15.57 -7.37
N GLN A 357 9.14 14.82 -8.33
CA GLN A 357 9.05 15.14 -9.76
C GLN A 357 7.63 14.94 -10.33
N SER A 358 7.20 15.81 -11.25
CA SER A 358 5.92 15.68 -11.96
C SER A 358 6.07 14.75 -13.17
N LEU A 359 5.11 13.84 -13.38
CA LEU A 359 4.95 13.18 -14.67
C LEU A 359 4.22 14.16 -15.59
N ASP A 360 4.98 15.00 -16.30
CA ASP A 360 4.44 15.76 -17.43
C ASP A 360 4.11 14.77 -18.55
N ALA A 361 3.05 15.06 -19.33
CA ALA A 361 2.60 14.22 -20.42
C ALA A 361 3.81 13.86 -21.31
N MET A 362 4.19 12.58 -21.33
CA MET A 362 5.23 12.08 -22.22
C MET A 362 4.68 12.15 -23.65
N ALA A 363 4.79 13.33 -24.25
CA ALA A 363 4.51 13.54 -25.65
C ALA A 363 5.48 12.64 -26.43
N THR A 364 4.89 11.69 -27.16
CA THR A 364 5.45 10.94 -28.27
C THR A 364 6.55 11.71 -28.99
N VAL A 365 7.75 11.13 -29.03
CA VAL A 365 8.72 11.35 -30.10
C VAL A 365 8.57 10.24 -31.11
#